data_AF-A0A3M1YXG5-F1
#
_entry.id   AF-A0A3M1YXG5-F1
#
_cell.length_a   1.000
_cell.length_b   1.000
_cell.length_c   1.000
_cell.angle_alpha   90.00
_cell.angle_beta   90.00
_cell.angle_gamma   90.00
#
_symmetry.space_group_name_H-M   'P 1'
#
loop_
_entity.id
_entity.type
_entity.pdbx_description
1 polymer ?
#
loop_
_entity_poly.entity_id
_entity_poly.type
_entity_poly.pdbx_seq_one_letter_code
_entity_poly.pdbx_strand_id
1 'polypeptide(L)'
;DVVIIRPYDGPCYACWAQTLRDEVAINEGQDGELDYGMIGESGTLEAEPGLWLHVVKVAAIQADIVLNELLQGSPISEPLPGNTIIIANNSLEILEGYTNPPHSTMWVTIERDPECLVCGLKHQQASMSLDELVSKDSGE
;
A
#
# COMPACT_ATOMS: atom_id res chain seq x y z
N ASP A 1 -4.36 -4.28 3.88
CA ASP A 1 -2.93 -4.49 3.54
C ASP A 1 -2.09 -3.46 4.28
N VAL A 2 -0.78 -3.69 4.37
CA VAL A 2 0.22 -2.73 4.87
C VAL A 2 1.40 -2.76 3.93
N VAL A 3 1.79 -1.62 3.36
CA VAL A 3 2.83 -1.53 2.34
C VAL A 3 3.90 -0.51 2.72
N ILE A 4 5.15 -0.83 2.43
CA ILE A 4 6.30 0.06 2.56
C ILE A 4 6.66 0.55 1.17
N ILE A 5 6.48 1.85 0.93
CA ILE A 5 6.81 2.50 -0.34
C ILE A 5 8.07 3.32 -0.14
N ARG A 6 9.14 2.91 -0.81
CA ARG A 6 10.38 3.70 -0.93
C ARG A 6 10.45 4.22 -2.36
N PRO A 7 10.18 5.52 -2.60
CA PRO A 7 10.24 6.07 -3.94
C PRO A 7 11.61 5.81 -4.58
N TYR A 8 11.61 5.32 -5.82
CA TYR A 8 12.80 4.94 -6.60
C TYR A 8 13.61 3.72 -6.11
N ASP A 9 13.39 3.27 -4.88
CA ASP A 9 13.98 2.08 -4.24
C ASP A 9 12.91 1.02 -3.94
N GLY A 10 12.05 0.76 -4.93
CA GLY A 10 10.89 -0.11 -4.82
C GLY A 10 9.68 0.38 -5.61
N PRO A 11 8.53 -0.31 -5.52
CA PRO A 11 7.29 0.10 -6.17
C PRO A 11 6.81 1.43 -5.60
N CYS A 12 6.22 2.26 -6.46
CA CYS A 12 5.36 3.33 -5.97
C CYS A 12 3.95 2.78 -5.70
N TYR A 13 3.09 3.62 -5.12
CA TYR A 13 1.68 3.25 -4.89
C TYR A 13 0.99 2.76 -6.17
N ALA A 14 1.28 3.34 -7.34
CA ALA A 14 0.67 2.93 -8.60
C ALA A 14 1.11 1.52 -9.04
N CYS A 15 2.42 1.19 -8.93
CA CYS A 15 2.90 -0.18 -9.18
C CYS A 15 2.18 -1.16 -8.25
N TRP A 16 2.14 -0.84 -6.96
CA TRP A 16 1.51 -1.68 -5.94
C TRP A 16 0.02 -1.91 -6.19
N ALA A 17 -0.73 -0.84 -6.46
CA ALA A 17 -2.16 -0.93 -6.69
C ALA A 17 -2.48 -1.73 -7.96
N GLN A 18 -1.65 -1.62 -9.00
CA GLN A 18 -1.81 -2.39 -10.22
C GLN A 18 -1.55 -3.88 -9.97
N THR A 19 -0.44 -4.24 -9.34
CA THR A 19 -0.13 -5.64 -9.01
C THR A 19 -1.22 -6.28 -8.15
N LEU A 20 -1.74 -5.58 -7.14
CA LEU A 20 -2.84 -6.11 -6.35
C LEU A 20 -4.13 -6.29 -7.15
N ARG A 21 -4.46 -5.41 -8.09
CA ARG A 21 -5.65 -5.58 -8.93
C ARG A 21 -5.51 -6.76 -9.89
N ASP A 22 -4.30 -6.98 -10.39
CA ASP A 22 -4.02 -8.04 -11.36
C ASP A 22 -3.91 -9.42 -10.68
N GLU A 23 -3.31 -9.51 -9.49
CA GLU A 23 -3.07 -10.76 -8.75
C GLU A 23 -4.18 -11.12 -7.76
N VAL A 24 -4.75 -10.12 -7.09
CA VAL A 24 -5.93 -10.35 -6.26
C VAL A 24 -7.13 -10.14 -7.17
N ALA A 25 -7.68 -11.23 -7.68
CA ALA A 25 -9.03 -11.24 -8.22
C ALA A 25 -10.00 -10.82 -7.10
N ILE A 26 -10.05 -9.52 -6.80
CA ILE A 26 -11.09 -8.91 -6.00
C ILE A 26 -12.33 -9.15 -6.84
N ASN A 27 -13.14 -10.12 -6.46
CA ASN A 27 -14.42 -10.38 -7.12
C ASN A 27 -15.11 -9.02 -7.30
N GLU A 28 -15.25 -8.58 -8.56
CA GLU A 28 -16.01 -7.38 -8.98
C GLU A 28 -17.52 -7.59 -8.75
N GLY A 29 -17.90 -8.21 -7.63
CA GLY A 29 -19.23 -8.70 -7.33
C GLY A 29 -19.93 -7.96 -6.19
N GLN A 30 -19.37 -6.85 -5.70
CA GLN A 30 -20.07 -5.98 -4.76
C GLN A 30 -20.17 -4.57 -5.32
N ASP A 31 -21.13 -4.38 -6.24
CA ASP A 31 -21.80 -3.11 -6.56
C ASP A 31 -22.59 -2.56 -5.34
N GLY A 32 -22.06 -2.73 -4.14
CA GLY A 32 -22.58 -2.13 -2.91
C GLY A 32 -21.89 -0.79 -2.71
N GLU A 33 -22.67 0.26 -2.48
CA GLU A 33 -22.16 1.55 -2.04
C GLU A 33 -21.32 1.33 -0.78
N LEU A 34 -20.00 1.44 -0.91
CA LEU A 34 -19.08 1.26 0.20
C LEU A 34 -19.27 2.43 1.17
N ASP A 35 -19.98 2.20 2.28
CA ASP A 35 -20.15 3.21 3.32
C ASP A 35 -18.86 3.28 4.15
N TYR A 36 -18.00 4.24 3.79
CA TYR A 36 -16.76 4.56 4.49
C TYR A 36 -16.99 5.32 5.82
N GLY A 37 -18.17 5.20 6.43
CA GLY A 37 -18.48 5.81 7.71
C GLY A 37 -18.93 7.25 7.56
N MET A 38 -19.84 7.52 6.64
CA MET A 38 -20.56 8.79 6.63
C MET A 38 -21.37 8.88 7.93
N ILE A 39 -21.10 9.91 8.75
CA ILE A 39 -21.88 10.17 9.96
C ILE A 39 -23.29 10.54 9.52
N GLY A 40 -24.26 9.65 9.76
CA GLY A 40 -25.67 9.92 9.47
C GLY A 40 -26.21 11.10 10.28
N GLU A 41 -27.39 11.61 9.92
CA GLU A 41 -28.04 12.76 10.60
C GLU A 41 -28.24 12.55 12.12
N SER A 42 -28.26 11.30 12.58
CA SER A 42 -28.32 10.90 13.99
C SER A 42 -26.97 10.99 14.74
N GLY A 43 -25.86 11.29 14.06
CA GLY A 43 -24.53 11.31 14.65
C GLY A 43 -23.90 9.92 14.87
N THR A 44 -24.53 8.87 14.36
CA THR A 44 -24.07 7.48 14.51
C THR A 44 -23.32 7.02 13.26
N LEU A 45 -22.13 6.46 13.46
CA LEU A 45 -21.41 5.69 12.46
C LEU A 45 -22.09 4.33 12.31
N GLU A 46 -22.75 4.09 11.18
CA GLU A 46 -23.11 2.72 10.77
C GLU A 46 -21.83 2.03 10.24
N ALA A 47 -20.85 1.83 11.12
CA ALA A 47 -19.65 1.11 10.75
C ALA A 47 -20.01 -0.36 10.45
N GLU A 48 -19.65 -0.83 9.26
CA GLU A 48 -19.78 -2.24 8.88
C GLU A 48 -19.25 -3.17 10.00
N PRO A 49 -20.03 -4.18 10.43
CA PRO A 49 -19.64 -5.06 11.53
C PRO A 49 -18.26 -5.68 11.28
N GLY A 50 -17.31 -5.39 12.18
CA GLY A 50 -15.93 -5.89 12.10
C GLY A 50 -14.90 -4.92 11.52
N LEU A 51 -15.32 -3.81 10.89
CA LEU A 51 -14.41 -2.78 10.36
C LEU A 51 -13.43 -2.29 11.44
N TRP A 52 -13.93 -2.01 12.65
CA TRP A 52 -13.10 -1.59 13.79
C TRP A 52 -11.99 -2.59 14.15
N LEU A 53 -12.32 -3.89 14.25
CA LEU A 53 -11.34 -4.93 14.62
C LEU A 53 -10.24 -5.05 13.56
N HIS A 54 -10.60 -4.86 12.29
CA HIS A 54 -9.65 -4.88 11.19
C HIS A 54 -8.77 -3.62 11.14
N VAL A 55 -9.35 -2.44 11.38
CA VAL A 55 -8.60 -1.17 11.46
C VAL A 55 -7.55 -1.26 12.58
N VAL A 56 -7.91 -1.77 13.75
CA VAL A 56 -6.95 -1.94 14.86
C VAL A 56 -5.82 -2.91 14.47
N LYS A 57 -6.14 -4.03 13.80
CA LYS A 57 -5.11 -4.98 13.33
C LYS A 57 -4.15 -4.34 12.32
N VAL A 58 -4.68 -3.62 11.33
CA VAL A 58 -3.87 -2.90 10.33
C VAL A 58 -3.00 -1.84 11.01
N ALA A 59 -3.58 -1.03 11.90
CA ALA A 59 -2.86 0.03 12.60
C ALA A 59 -1.75 -0.52 13.51
N ALA A 60 -1.99 -1.63 14.22
CA ALA A 60 -0.97 -2.27 15.05
C ALA A 60 0.22 -2.76 14.21
N ILE A 61 -0.06 -3.40 13.07
CA ILE A 61 0.98 -3.88 12.14
C ILE A 61 1.74 -2.69 11.52
N GLN A 62 1.04 -1.63 11.11
CA GLN A 62 1.67 -0.41 10.62
C GLN A 62 2.61 0.20 11.66
N ALA A 63 2.17 0.30 12.92
CA ALA A 63 2.99 0.85 14.00
C ALA A 63 4.26 0.01 14.23
N ASP A 64 4.13 -1.31 14.26
CA ASP A 64 5.26 -2.23 14.43
C ASP A 64 6.30 -2.08 13.30
N ILE A 65 5.83 -2.08 12.04
CA ILE A 65 6.70 -1.88 10.87
C ILE A 65 7.36 -0.51 10.89
N VAL A 66 6.62 0.55 11.19
CA VAL A 66 7.16 1.91 11.26
C VAL A 66 8.23 2.01 12.33
N LEU A 67 8.03 1.41 13.51
CA LEU A 67 9.05 1.37 14.55
C LEU A 67 10.30 0.62 14.07
N ASN A 68 10.13 -0.54 13.42
CA ASN A 68 11.24 -1.30 12.88
C ASN A 68 12.03 -0.52 11.81
N GLU A 69 11.33 0.21 10.93
CA GLU A 69 11.93 1.07 9.90
C GLU A 69 12.69 2.26 10.50
N LEU A 70 12.11 2.93 11.50
CA LEU A 70 12.76 4.05 12.20
C LEU A 70 14.01 3.61 12.98
N LEU A 71 14.08 2.34 13.36
CA LEU A 71 15.17 1.75 14.13
C LEU A 71 16.20 1.03 13.26
N GLN A 72 16.13 1.17 11.93
CA GLN A 72 17.10 0.56 11.01
C GLN A 72 18.54 0.90 11.41
N GLY A 73 19.40 -0.12 11.39
CA GLY A 73 20.80 -0.02 11.82
C GLY A 73 21.02 -0.21 13.32
N SER A 74 19.95 -0.32 14.13
CA SER A 74 20.04 -0.74 15.52
C SER A 74 20.02 -2.27 15.68
N PRO A 75 20.51 -2.82 16.80
CA PRO A 75 20.47 -4.27 17.07
C PRO A 75 19.07 -4.87 17.23
N ILE A 76 18.04 -4.03 17.39
CA ILE A 76 16.65 -4.46 17.59
C ILE A 76 15.82 -4.41 16.31
N SER A 77 16.37 -3.84 15.22
CA SER A 77 15.70 -3.84 13.92
C SER A 77 15.90 -5.20 13.23
N GLU A 78 14.81 -5.77 12.75
CA GLU A 78 14.80 -7.03 12.02
C GLU A 78 14.55 -6.77 10.52
N PRO A 79 15.20 -7.52 9.62
CA PRO A 79 14.92 -7.42 8.20
C PRO A 79 13.51 -7.93 7.90
N LEU A 80 12.75 -7.14 7.13
CA LEU A 80 11.39 -7.50 6.76
C LEU A 80 11.39 -8.54 5.62
N PRO A 81 10.50 -9.56 5.64
CA PRO A 81 10.46 -10.61 4.61
C PRO A 81 10.03 -10.14 3.21
N GLY A 82 9.38 -8.97 3.13
CA GLY A 82 8.89 -8.36 1.91
C GLY A 82 8.51 -6.90 2.15
N ASN A 83 7.87 -6.26 1.17
CA ASN A 83 7.44 -4.86 1.26
C ASN A 83 5.94 -4.69 1.47
N THR A 84 5.16 -5.78 1.42
CA THR A 84 3.70 -5.74 1.55
C THR A 84 3.21 -6.88 2.43
N ILE A 85 2.34 -6.57 3.39
CA ILE A 85 1.56 -7.54 4.14
C ILE A 85 0.12 -7.50 3.64
N ILE A 86 -0.37 -8.63 3.16
CA ILE A 86 -1.77 -8.82 2.81
C ILE A 86 -2.48 -9.48 3.99
N ILE A 87 -3.60 -8.88 4.39
CA ILE A 87 -4.43 -9.33 5.50
C ILE A 87 -5.81 -9.59 4.93
N ALA A 88 -6.26 -10.83 4.99
CA ALA A 88 -7.57 -11.22 4.46
C ALA A 88 -8.51 -11.62 5.61
N ASN A 89 -9.75 -11.17 5.54
CA ASN A 89 -10.84 -11.58 6.44
C ASN A 89 -11.54 -12.85 5.95
N ASN A 90 -11.50 -13.11 4.64
CA ASN A 90 -11.99 -14.32 4.01
C ASN A 90 -10.84 -15.11 3.39
N SER A 91 -11.12 -16.35 2.99
CA SER A 91 -10.16 -17.09 2.19
C SER A 91 -9.91 -16.34 0.87
N LEU A 92 -8.65 -16.00 0.61
CA LEU A 92 -8.26 -15.26 -0.58
C LEU A 92 -7.11 -16.01 -1.26
N GLU A 93 -7.26 -16.28 -2.55
CA GLU A 93 -6.13 -16.68 -3.38
C GLU A 93 -5.38 -15.41 -3.78
N ILE A 94 -4.19 -15.24 -3.23
CA ILE A 94 -3.36 -14.02 -3.39
C ILE A 94 -2.23 -14.27 -4.37
N LEU A 95 -1.73 -15.51 -4.40
CA LEU A 95 -0.75 -15.99 -5.36
C LEU A 95 -1.35 -17.23 -6.02
N GLU A 96 -1.09 -17.42 -7.31
CA GLU A 96 -1.61 -18.57 -8.07
C GLU A 96 -1.29 -19.90 -7.34
N GLY A 97 -2.33 -20.64 -6.96
CA GLY A 97 -2.23 -21.90 -6.24
C GLY A 97 -2.07 -21.80 -4.71
N TYR A 98 -2.05 -20.61 -4.13
CA TYR A 98 -1.93 -20.40 -2.68
C TYR A 98 -3.14 -19.65 -2.10
N THR A 99 -4.00 -20.38 -1.40
CA THR A 99 -5.14 -19.83 -0.65
C THR A 99 -4.74 -19.49 0.78
N ASN A 100 -4.86 -18.23 1.15
CA ASN A 100 -4.69 -17.79 2.53
C ASN A 100 -5.98 -18.03 3.33
N PRO A 101 -5.91 -18.63 4.52
CA PRO A 101 -7.08 -18.80 5.37
C PRO A 101 -7.58 -17.46 5.92
N PRO A 102 -8.84 -17.38 6.36
CA PRO A 102 -9.40 -16.20 7.02
C PRO A 102 -8.56 -15.73 8.20
N HIS A 103 -8.47 -14.41 8.37
CA HIS A 103 -7.72 -13.74 9.44
C HIS A 103 -6.20 -14.00 9.45
N SER A 104 -5.65 -14.60 8.41
CA SER A 104 -4.20 -14.77 8.25
C SER A 104 -3.53 -13.53 7.69
N THR A 105 -2.20 -13.57 7.66
CA THR A 105 -1.33 -12.54 7.08
C THR A 105 -0.28 -13.20 6.22
N MET A 106 0.04 -12.60 5.08
CA MET A 106 1.12 -13.06 4.20
C MET A 106 1.99 -11.88 3.80
N TRP A 107 3.29 -12.12 3.81
CA TRP A 107 4.26 -11.24 3.20
C TRP A 107 4.36 -11.53 1.71
N VAL A 108 4.31 -10.47 0.92
CA VAL A 108 4.62 -10.50 -0.50
C VAL A 108 5.61 -9.39 -0.83
N THR A 109 6.36 -9.61 -1.90
CA THR A 109 7.27 -8.60 -2.46
C THR A 109 6.68 -8.16 -3.78
N ILE A 110 6.26 -6.90 -3.83
CA ILE A 110 5.80 -6.25 -5.05
C ILE A 110 6.98 -5.47 -5.64
N GLU A 111 7.26 -5.70 -6.91
CA GLU A 111 8.39 -5.08 -7.60
C GLU A 111 8.01 -3.75 -8.25
N ARG A 112 8.99 -2.89 -8.48
CA ARG A 112 8.81 -1.67 -9.27
C ARG A 112 8.62 -2.04 -10.73
N ASP A 113 7.48 -1.64 -11.31
CA ASP A 113 7.29 -1.67 -12.76
C ASP A 113 8.16 -0.61 -13.45
N PRO A 114 9.12 -1.01 -14.33
CA PRO A 114 9.96 -0.07 -15.07
C PRO A 114 9.18 0.87 -16.00
N GLU A 115 8.02 0.42 -16.50
CA GLU A 115 7.15 1.17 -17.40
C GLU A 115 6.03 1.92 -16.65
N CYS A 116 6.07 1.95 -15.32
CA CYS A 116 5.10 2.66 -14.51
C CYS A 116 4.99 4.13 -14.93
N LEU A 117 3.78 4.61 -15.17
CA LEU A 117 3.52 6.01 -15.55
C LEU A 117 3.94 7.03 -14.47
N VAL A 118 4.11 6.58 -13.22
CA VAL A 118 4.45 7.45 -12.09
C VAL A 118 5.94 7.39 -11.76
N CYS A 119 6.46 6.21 -11.46
CA CYS A 119 7.85 6.05 -11.05
C CYS A 119 8.73 5.35 -12.10
N GLY A 120 8.25 5.13 -13.33
CA GLY A 120 9.02 4.48 -14.38
C GLY A 120 10.26 5.28 -14.79
N LEU A 121 11.22 4.61 -15.43
CA LEU A 121 12.54 5.17 -15.75
C LEU A 121 12.45 6.45 -16.62
N LYS A 122 11.41 6.57 -17.44
CA LYS A 122 11.15 7.75 -18.30
C LYS A 122 10.88 9.03 -17.50
N HIS A 123 10.50 8.96 -16.23
CA HIS A 123 10.23 10.12 -15.37
C HIS A 123 11.41 10.52 -14.47
N GLN A 124 12.37 9.63 -14.20
CA GLN A 124 13.59 9.99 -13.45
C GLN A 124 14.48 11.00 -14.20
N GLN A 125 14.40 11.05 -15.54
CA GLN A 125 15.11 12.03 -16.35
C GLN A 125 14.44 13.41 -16.41
N ALA A 126 13.22 13.53 -15.89
CA ALA A 126 12.44 14.78 -15.90
C ALA A 126 12.47 15.54 -14.56
N SER A 127 13.15 15.01 -13.53
CA SER A 127 13.30 15.72 -12.26
C SER A 127 14.31 16.86 -12.43
N MET A 128 13.82 18.03 -12.85
CA MET A 128 14.59 19.27 -12.79
C MET A 128 14.72 19.70 -11.32
N SER A 129 15.90 20.18 -10.95
CA SER A 129 16.07 20.85 -9.66
C SER A 129 15.27 22.15 -9.62
N LEU A 130 14.87 22.60 -8.42
CA LEU A 130 14.14 23.85 -8.26
C LEU A 130 14.96 25.06 -8.80
N ASP A 131 16.29 24.98 -8.71
CA ASP A 131 17.22 25.98 -9.25
C ASP A 131 17.23 26.03 -10.78
N GLU A 132 17.07 24.87 -11.45
CA GLU A 132 16.93 24.79 -12.92
C GLU A 132 15.59 25.34 -13.42
N LEU A 133 14.55 25.33 -12.58
CA LEU A 133 13.26 25.95 -12.90
C LEU A 133 13.33 27.48 -12.79
N VAL A 134 13.95 28.00 -11.73
CA VAL A 134 14.08 29.44 -11.48
C VAL A 134 15.00 30.14 -12.50
N SER A 135 16.02 29.44 -12.99
CA SER A 135 16.94 29.96 -14.01
C SER A 135 16.35 30.00 -15.42
N LYS A 136 15.26 29.25 -15.68
CA LYS A 136 14.60 29.22 -17.00
C LYS A 136 13.57 30.35 -17.18
N ASP A 137 12.97 30.82 -16.08
CA ASP A 137 12.02 31.95 -16.07
C ASP A 137 12.70 33.33 -16.05
N SER A 138 14.01 33.39 -15.81
CA SER A 138 14.79 34.65 -15.78
C SER A 138 15.52 34.96 -17.11
N GLY A 139 15.20 34.20 -18.16
CA GLY A 139 15.76 34.35 -19.51
C GLY A 139 14.73 34.69 -20.58
N GLU A 140 14.01 35.81 -20.42
CA GLU A 140 13.42 36.61 -21.51
C GLU A 140 13.69 38.10 -21.29
#